data_AF-A0A949YV79-F1
#
_entry.id   AF-A0A949YV79-F1
#
_cell.length_a   1.000
_cell.length_b   1.000
_cell.length_c   1.000
_cell.angle_alpha   90.00
_cell.angle_beta   90.00
_cell.angle_gamma   90.00
#
_symmetry.space_group_name_H-M   'P 1'
#
loop_
_entity.id
_entity.type
_entity.pdbx_description
1 polymer ?
#
loop_
_entity_poly.entity_id
_entity_poly.type
_entity_poly.pdbx_seq_one_letter_code
_entity_poly.pdbx_strand_id
1 'polypeptide(L)'
;MSAISVVQGLARTRTGLFINPEDARTFGAQTAAEEAPTVKRAARAWHNDLENIPIFLILGWIYVTAGLSATTFFIYCAIFVVARIVHTICYLNGIQPLRTIAFTLGALTTFAMVVQLLIKVVVA
;
A
#
# COMPACT_ATOMS: atom_id res chain seq x y z
N MET A 1 -4.57 -2.27 -0.32
CA MET A 1 -4.51 -3.12 -1.53
C MET A 1 -5.86 -3.41 -2.19
N SER A 2 -6.64 -4.42 -1.80
CA SER A 2 -7.86 -4.82 -2.54
C SER A 2 -8.91 -3.71 -2.67
N ALA A 3 -9.08 -2.90 -1.62
CA ALA A 3 -9.95 -1.73 -1.68
C ALA A 3 -9.53 -0.71 -2.76
N ILE A 4 -8.22 -0.55 -2.99
CA ILE A 4 -7.70 0.36 -4.03
C ILE A 4 -8.00 -0.22 -5.42
N SER A 5 -7.90 -1.53 -5.60
CA SER A 5 -8.28 -2.20 -6.86
C SER A 5 -9.77 -1.99 -7.17
N VAL A 6 -10.64 -2.06 -6.16
CA VAL A 6 -12.07 -1.74 -6.31
C VAL A 6 -12.26 -0.26 -6.70
N VAL A 7 -11.54 0.67 -6.04
CA VAL A 7 -11.59 2.10 -6.39
C VAL A 7 -11.17 2.35 -7.83
N GLN A 8 -10.12 1.67 -8.32
CA GLN A 8 -9.70 1.76 -9.72
C GLN A 8 -10.80 1.28 -10.68
N GLY A 9 -11.39 0.11 -10.40
CA GLY A 9 -12.49 -0.44 -11.21
C GLY A 9 -13.69 0.50 -11.27
N LEU A 10 -14.13 1.01 -10.12
CA LEU A 10 -15.22 1.99 -10.02
C LEU A 10 -14.87 3.33 -10.72
N ALA A 11 -13.62 3.76 -10.64
CA ALA A 11 -13.19 4.99 -11.31
C ALA A 11 -13.18 4.83 -12.84
N ARG A 12 -12.79 3.66 -13.36
CA ARG A 12 -12.86 3.35 -14.81
C ARG A 12 -14.32 3.32 -15.29
N THR A 13 -15.20 2.63 -14.58
CA THR A 13 -16.63 2.57 -14.96
C THR A 13 -17.32 3.93 -14.87
N ARG A 14 -16.99 4.75 -13.86
CA ARG A 14 -17.55 6.12 -13.73
C ARG A 14 -17.06 7.09 -14.79
N THR A 15 -15.80 6.96 -15.22
CA THR A 15 -15.23 7.85 -16.24
C THR A 15 -15.57 7.41 -17.64
N GLY A 16 -15.92 6.13 -17.84
CA GLY A 16 -16.18 5.58 -19.18
C GLY A 16 -14.92 5.59 -20.07
N LEU A 17 -13.74 5.60 -19.46
CA LEU A 17 -12.46 5.62 -20.14
C LEU A 17 -11.73 4.31 -19.86
N PHE A 18 -11.50 3.53 -20.91
CA PHE A 18 -10.80 2.26 -20.84
C PHE A 18 -9.65 2.23 -21.85
N ILE A 19 -8.49 1.70 -21.45
CA ILE A 19 -7.37 1.47 -22.38
C ILE A 19 -7.67 0.26 -23.28
N ASN A 20 -8.27 -0.76 -22.69
CA ASN A 20 -8.58 -2.02 -23.35
C ASN A 20 -9.85 -1.88 -24.21
N PRO A 21 -9.80 -2.15 -25.52
CA PRO A 21 -10.95 -2.03 -26.41
C PRO A 21 -12.06 -3.04 -26.12
N GLU A 22 -11.74 -4.21 -25.59
CA GLU A 22 -12.69 -5.23 -25.14
C GLU A 22 -13.51 -4.78 -23.93
N ASP A 23 -12.89 -4.08 -22.98
CA ASP A 23 -13.56 -3.52 -21.81
C ASP A 23 -14.45 -2.35 -22.24
N ALA A 24 -13.93 -1.45 -23.09
CA ALA A 24 -14.69 -0.35 -23.66
C ALA A 24 -15.97 -0.85 -24.36
N ARG A 25 -15.87 -1.92 -25.15
CA ARG A 25 -17.02 -2.54 -25.82
C ARG A 25 -18.03 -3.10 -24.82
N THR A 26 -17.55 -3.80 -23.80
CA THR A 26 -18.39 -4.45 -22.78
C THR A 26 -19.18 -3.42 -21.97
N PHE A 27 -18.57 -2.28 -21.66
CA PHE A 27 -19.19 -1.22 -20.86
C PHE A 27 -19.84 -0.11 -21.69
N GLY A 28 -19.90 -0.24 -23.03
CA GLY A 28 -20.46 0.80 -23.91
C GLY A 28 -19.71 2.14 -23.79
N ALA A 29 -18.41 2.08 -23.53
CA ALA A 29 -17.55 3.18 -23.14
C ALA A 29 -16.51 3.51 -24.22
N GLN A 30 -15.74 4.58 -24.03
CA GLN A 30 -14.74 5.00 -25.02
C GLN A 30 -13.38 4.33 -24.74
N THR A 31 -12.74 3.88 -25.81
CA THR A 31 -11.33 3.50 -25.77
C THR A 31 -10.47 4.76 -25.75
N ALA A 32 -9.61 4.89 -24.74
CA ALA A 32 -8.73 6.02 -24.57
C ALA A 32 -7.26 5.57 -24.58
N ALA A 33 -6.37 6.43 -25.08
CA ALA A 33 -4.93 6.15 -25.06
C ALA A 33 -4.35 6.11 -23.64
N GLU A 34 -5.01 6.78 -22.68
CA GLU A 34 -4.56 6.84 -21.30
C GLU A 34 -5.71 6.67 -20.31
N GLU A 35 -5.40 6.13 -19.12
CA GLU A 35 -6.36 6.07 -18.02
C GLU A 35 -6.70 7.45 -17.44
N ALA A 36 -7.89 7.57 -16.87
CA ALA A 36 -8.30 8.78 -16.16
C ALA A 36 -7.34 9.11 -14.99
N PRO A 37 -7.12 10.41 -14.66
CA PRO A 37 -6.19 10.82 -13.61
C PRO A 37 -6.44 10.19 -12.24
N THR A 38 -7.70 9.93 -11.91
CA THR A 38 -8.11 9.26 -10.65
C THR A 38 -7.65 7.81 -10.60
N VAL A 39 -7.77 7.08 -11.71
CA VAL A 39 -7.31 5.69 -11.83
C VAL A 39 -5.79 5.63 -11.76
N LYS A 40 -5.08 6.50 -12.51
CA LYS A 40 -3.61 6.62 -12.42
C LYS A 40 -3.14 6.92 -11.00
N ARG A 41 -3.84 7.78 -10.26
CA ARG A 41 -3.53 8.09 -8.85
C ARG A 41 -3.73 6.87 -7.94
N ALA A 42 -4.84 6.17 -8.09
CA ALA A 42 -5.10 4.94 -7.35
C ALA A 42 -4.09 3.83 -7.72
N ALA A 43 -3.65 3.74 -8.98
CA ALA A 43 -2.59 2.82 -9.42
C ALA A 43 -1.26 3.11 -8.71
N ARG A 44 -0.85 4.37 -8.60
CA ARG A 44 0.36 4.74 -7.85
C ARG A 44 0.25 4.41 -6.35
N ALA A 45 -0.91 4.64 -5.74
CA ALA A 45 -1.14 4.25 -4.34
C ALA A 45 -1.01 2.73 -4.15
N TRP A 46 -1.59 1.96 -5.08
CA TRP A 46 -1.51 0.49 -5.08
C TRP A 46 -0.08 -0.03 -5.31
N HIS A 47 0.69 0.61 -6.20
CA HIS A 47 2.10 0.26 -6.42
C HIS A 47 2.95 0.53 -5.17
N ASN A 48 2.71 1.64 -4.48
CA ASN A 48 3.40 1.90 -3.21
C ASN A 48 3.02 0.89 -2.12
N ASP A 49 1.77 0.42 -2.10
CA ASP A 49 1.37 -0.70 -1.23
C ASP A 49 2.16 -1.98 -1.56
N LEU A 50 2.36 -2.30 -2.85
CA LEU A 50 3.16 -3.46 -3.28
C LEU A 50 4.63 -3.37 -2.91
N GLU A 51 5.21 -2.18 -2.88
CA GLU A 51 6.60 -1.98 -2.48
C GLU A 51 6.80 -2.17 -0.97
N ASN A 52 5.77 -1.94 -0.15
CA ASN A 52 5.92 -1.87 1.32
C ASN A 52 5.30 -3.05 2.06
N ILE A 53 4.06 -3.44 1.72
CA ILE A 53 3.30 -4.44 2.48
C ILE A 53 3.93 -5.83 2.39
N PRO A 54 4.34 -6.36 1.21
CA PRO A 54 5.00 -7.65 1.13
C PRO A 54 6.30 -7.72 1.96
N ILE A 55 7.11 -6.66 1.94
CA ILE A 55 8.34 -6.58 2.73
C ILE A 55 8.02 -6.67 4.22
N PHE A 56 7.04 -5.89 4.70
CA PHE A 56 6.62 -5.93 6.10
C PHE A 56 6.09 -7.31 6.50
N LEU A 57 5.30 -7.96 5.65
CA LEU A 57 4.77 -9.30 5.93
C LEU A 57 5.87 -10.36 6.02
N ILE A 58 6.84 -10.34 5.10
CA ILE A 58 7.99 -11.26 5.12
C ILE A 58 8.82 -11.04 6.40
N LEU A 59 9.15 -9.79 6.71
CA LEU A 59 9.90 -9.46 7.93
C LEU A 59 9.13 -9.83 9.19
N GLY A 60 7.81 -9.62 9.21
CA GLY A 60 6.95 -9.99 10.32
C GLY A 60 6.92 -11.51 10.54
N TRP A 61 6.87 -12.29 9.46
CA TRP A 61 6.98 -13.74 9.54
C TRP A 61 8.33 -14.17 10.12
N ILE A 62 9.44 -13.58 9.65
CA ILE A 62 10.79 -13.83 10.20
C ILE A 62 10.87 -13.44 11.68
N TYR A 63 10.28 -12.30 12.05
CA TYR A 63 10.27 -11.80 13.43
C TYR A 63 9.59 -12.80 14.38
N VAL A 64 8.44 -13.34 13.97
CA VAL A 64 7.71 -14.35 14.76
C VAL A 64 8.49 -15.66 14.84
N THR A 65 9.06 -16.15 13.73
CA THR A 65 9.82 -17.41 13.74
C THR A 65 11.14 -17.31 14.49
N ALA A 66 11.74 -16.12 14.58
CA ALA A 66 12.92 -15.85 15.41
C ALA A 66 12.62 -15.78 16.93
N GLY A 67 11.36 -15.93 17.34
CA GLY A 67 10.95 -15.98 18.75
C GLY A 67 11.10 -14.63 19.48
N LEU A 68 11.03 -13.51 18.75
CA LEU A 68 11.09 -12.18 19.35
C LEU A 68 9.77 -11.81 20.06
N SER A 69 9.78 -10.71 20.82
CA SER A 69 8.65 -10.28 21.66
C SER A 69 7.36 -10.07 20.85
N ALA A 70 6.33 -10.86 21.17
CA ALA A 70 5.00 -10.76 20.55
C ALA A 70 4.35 -9.39 20.79
N THR A 71 4.47 -8.84 21.99
CA THR A 71 3.94 -7.50 22.33
C THR A 71 4.52 -6.43 21.41
N THR A 72 5.84 -6.48 21.18
CA THR A 72 6.52 -5.53 20.28
C THR A 72 6.07 -5.70 18.84
N PHE A 73 5.89 -6.95 18.39
CA PHE A 73 5.36 -7.25 17.06
C PHE A 73 3.95 -6.68 16.86
N PHE A 74 3.06 -6.81 17.84
CA PHE A 74 1.72 -6.21 17.77
C PHE A 74 1.77 -4.69 17.63
N ILE A 75 2.69 -4.03 18.32
CA ILE A 75 2.89 -2.58 18.20
C ILE A 75 3.33 -2.23 16.78
N TYR A 76 4.29 -2.95 16.19
CA TYR A 76 4.71 -2.75 14.81
C TYR A 76 3.56 -2.95 13.82
N CYS A 77 2.77 -4.01 13.98
CA CYS A 77 1.60 -4.25 13.15
C CYS A 77 0.58 -3.12 13.26
N ALA A 78 0.26 -2.66 14.48
CA ALA A 78 -0.70 -1.58 14.69
C ALA A 78 -0.25 -0.27 14.02
N ILE A 79 1.00 0.15 14.27
CA ILE A 79 1.54 1.39 13.70
C ILE A 79 1.58 1.29 12.17
N PHE A 80 2.10 0.18 11.62
CA PHE A 80 2.22 -0.02 10.19
C PHE A 80 0.85 0.01 9.50
N VAL A 81 -0.13 -0.76 10.01
CA VAL A 81 -1.47 -0.81 9.41
C VAL A 81 -2.15 0.55 9.43
N VAL A 82 -2.14 1.25 10.57
CA VAL A 82 -2.72 2.59 10.67
C VAL A 82 -2.02 3.57 9.72
N ALA A 83 -0.69 3.55 9.68
CA ALA A 83 0.09 4.38 8.76
C ALA A 83 -0.26 4.13 7.29
N ARG A 84 -0.43 2.86 6.87
CA ARG A 84 -0.81 2.51 5.50
C ARG A 84 -2.24 2.93 5.13
N ILE A 85 -3.19 2.82 6.08
CA ILE A 85 -4.57 3.28 5.87
C ILE A 85 -4.59 4.80 5.68
N VAL A 86 -3.95 5.55 6.59
CA VAL A 86 -3.86 7.01 6.50
C VAL A 86 -3.15 7.43 5.22
N HIS A 87 -2.01 6.80 4.89
CA HIS A 87 -1.30 7.04 3.64
C HIS A 87 -2.20 6.87 2.42
N THR A 88 -2.95 5.77 2.35
CA THR A 88 -3.87 5.48 1.23
C THR A 88 -4.96 6.54 1.10
N ILE A 89 -5.61 6.90 2.20
CA ILE A 89 -6.66 7.93 2.23
C ILE A 89 -6.09 9.27 1.76
N CYS A 90 -4.94 9.70 2.31
CA CYS A 90 -4.29 10.93 1.89
C CYS A 90 -3.85 10.89 0.43
N TYR A 91 -3.35 9.76 -0.05
CA TYR A 91 -2.90 9.61 -1.45
C TYR A 91 -4.07 9.80 -2.42
N LEU A 92 -5.19 9.11 -2.20
CA LEU A 92 -6.36 9.18 -3.08
C LEU A 92 -6.96 10.61 -3.10
N ASN A 93 -7.02 11.26 -1.94
CA ASN A 93 -7.55 12.62 -1.80
C ASN A 93 -6.54 13.73 -2.14
N GLY A 94 -5.27 13.40 -2.41
CA GLY A 94 -4.24 14.39 -2.74
C GLY A 94 -3.81 15.28 -1.56
N ILE A 95 -3.89 14.77 -0.33
CA ILE A 95 -3.61 15.53 0.91
C ILE A 95 -2.11 15.51 1.23
N GLN A 96 -1.51 16.69 1.32
CA GLN A 96 -0.16 16.95 1.85
C GLN A 96 -0.25 17.79 3.13
N PRO A 97 0.69 17.69 4.08
CA PRO A 97 1.89 16.83 4.12
C PRO A 97 1.65 15.43 4.71
N LEU A 98 0.41 15.15 5.16
CA LEU A 98 0.05 13.94 5.89
C LEU A 98 0.39 12.65 5.15
N ARG A 99 0.28 12.63 3.82
CA ARG A 99 0.71 11.48 3.01
C ARG A 99 2.16 11.10 3.30
N THR A 100 3.06 12.07 3.27
CA THR A 100 4.50 11.84 3.44
C THR A 100 4.80 11.43 4.87
N ILE A 101 4.17 12.06 5.86
CA ILE A 101 4.32 11.71 7.27
C ILE A 101 3.88 10.25 7.52
N ALA A 102 2.70 9.87 7.01
CA ALA A 102 2.18 8.51 7.15
C ALA A 102 3.07 7.48 6.45
N PHE A 103 3.58 7.79 5.26
CA PHE A 103 4.55 6.94 4.56
C PHE A 103 5.83 6.73 5.41
N THR A 104 6.42 7.83 5.89
CA THR A 104 7.65 7.77 6.70
C THR A 104 7.44 6.98 7.97
N LEU A 105 6.30 7.13 8.65
CA LEU A 105 5.99 6.36 9.86
C LEU A 105 5.95 4.84 9.57
N GLY A 106 5.32 4.43 8.47
CA GLY A 106 5.30 3.03 8.04
C GLY A 106 6.70 2.50 7.69
N ALA A 107 7.51 3.31 7.01
CA ALA A 107 8.88 2.96 6.66
C ALA A 107 9.77 2.80 7.90
N LEU A 108 9.70 3.73 8.85
CA LEU A 108 10.44 3.67 10.11
C LEU A 108 10.05 2.45 10.95
N THR A 109 8.77 2.08 10.95
CA THR A 109 8.28 0.87 11.63
C THR A 109 8.92 -0.37 11.05
N THR A 110 8.96 -0.47 9.72
CA THR A 110 9.59 -1.60 9.01
C THR A 110 11.10 -1.62 9.27
N PHE A 111 11.76 -0.46 9.23
CA PHE A 111 13.18 -0.34 9.52
C PHE A 111 13.53 -0.76 10.96
N ALA A 112 12.72 -0.34 11.95
CA ALA A 112 12.92 -0.73 13.34
C ALA A 112 12.84 -2.26 13.53
N MET A 113 11.89 -2.91 12.85
CA MET A 113 11.79 -4.38 12.86
C MET A 113 13.03 -5.05 12.25
N VAL A 114 13.58 -4.51 11.16
CA VAL A 114 14.86 -5.00 10.59
C VAL A 114 15.99 -4.85 11.60
N VAL A 115 16.12 -3.71 12.28
CA VAL A 115 17.16 -3.50 13.29
C VAL A 115 17.06 -4.52 14.42
N GLN A 116 15.86 -4.80 14.93
CA GLN A 116 15.68 -5.82 15.98
C GLN A 116 16.05 -7.22 15.50
N LEU A 117 15.69 -7.58 14.28
CA LEU A 117 16.08 -8.84 13.66
C LEU A 117 17.60 -8.96 13.52
N LEU A 118 18.28 -7.91 13.07
CA LEU A 118 19.75 -7.89 12.94
C LEU A 118 20.43 -8.04 14.31
N ILE A 119 19.95 -7.33 15.33
CA ILE A 119 20.48 -7.46 16.70
C ILE A 119 20.31 -8.90 17.19
N LYS A 120 19.14 -9.52 16.95
CA LYS A 120 18.89 -10.91 17.33
C LYS A 120 19.85 -11.88 16.65
N VAL A 121 20.21 -11.66 15.39
CA VAL A 121 21.17 -12.50 14.65
C VAL A 121 22.61 -12.29 15.12
N VAL A 122 23.02 -11.05 15.41
CA VAL A 122 24.40 -10.73 15.81
C VAL A 122 24.70 -11.14 17.25
N VAL A 123 23.70 -11.15 18.12
CA VAL A 123 23.84 -11.46 19.56
C VAL A 123 23.50 -12.93 19.86
N ALA A 124 22.97 -13.69 18.90
CA ALA A 124 22.71 -15.13 19.00
C ALA A 124 23.99 -15.94 18.77
#